data_AF-A0AAJ1UL82-F1
#
_entry.id   AF-A0AAJ1UL82-F1
#
_cell.length_a   1.000
_cell.length_b   1.000
_cell.length_c   1.000
_cell.angle_alpha   90.00
_cell.angle_beta   90.00
_cell.angle_gamma   90.00
#
_symmetry.space_group_name_H-M   'P 1'
#
loop_
_entity.id
_entity.type
_entity.pdbx_description
1 polymer ?
#
loop_
_entity_poly.entity_id
_entity_poly.type
_entity_poly.pdbx_seq_one_letter_code
_entity_poly.pdbx_strand_id
1 'polypeptide(L)'
;SSEETKQFLNYIKYADLFISVSGDCLSEVNGRMNIIEQVLLFDYAHKHNVKTYICAQTMGRFGSDIRWLVKRILKSLDLITIREDITYEYFKEIGVVNNVVRTEDLAFLLNPANEERFKEILDIEKIEEDFLNNKTVVHFTNSWHYNHSFV
;
A
#
# COMPACT_ATOMS: atom_id res chain seq x y z
N SER A 1 -16.06 5.46 -17.03
CA SER A 1 -17.09 4.90 -17.96
C SER A 1 -17.16 3.37 -17.83
N SER A 2 -18.25 2.70 -18.25
CA SER A 2 -18.36 1.22 -18.15
C SER A 2 -17.34 0.48 -19.02
N GLU A 3 -16.84 1.13 -20.06
CA GLU A 3 -15.88 0.54 -21.00
C GLU A 3 -14.44 0.56 -20.46
N GLU A 4 -14.03 1.66 -19.83
CA GLU A 4 -12.75 1.74 -19.09
C GLU A 4 -12.67 0.66 -18.00
N THR A 5 -13.77 0.44 -17.27
CA THR A 5 -13.81 -0.58 -16.21
C THR A 5 -13.60 -1.98 -16.79
N LYS A 6 -14.27 -2.32 -17.91
CA LYS A 6 -14.06 -3.62 -18.59
C LYS A 6 -12.63 -3.76 -19.10
N GLN A 7 -12.07 -2.69 -19.66
CA GLN A 7 -10.70 -2.69 -20.16
C GLN A 7 -9.71 -2.94 -19.02
N PHE A 8 -9.89 -2.27 -17.88
CA PHE A 8 -9.08 -2.49 -16.69
C PHE A 8 -9.18 -3.92 -16.16
N LEU A 9 -10.38 -4.49 -16.07
CA LEU A 9 -10.57 -5.89 -15.68
C LEU A 9 -9.91 -6.86 -16.67
N ASN A 10 -9.95 -6.57 -17.98
CA ASN A 10 -9.22 -7.37 -18.97
C ASN A 10 -7.71 -7.30 -18.75
N TYR A 11 -7.14 -6.14 -18.41
CA TYR A 11 -5.71 -6.05 -18.08
C TYR A 11 -5.36 -6.92 -16.87
N ILE A 12 -6.18 -6.90 -15.82
CA ILE A 12 -5.95 -7.78 -14.66
C ILE A 12 -6.02 -9.24 -15.06
N LYS A 13 -7.04 -9.64 -15.82
CA LYS A 13 -7.29 -11.04 -16.20
C LYS A 13 -6.14 -11.69 -16.98
N TYR A 14 -5.45 -10.93 -17.82
CA TYR A 14 -4.37 -11.43 -18.68
C TYR A 14 -2.97 -11.07 -18.18
N ALA A 15 -2.85 -10.48 -16.99
CA ALA A 15 -1.55 -10.20 -16.37
C ALA A 15 -0.94 -11.46 -15.75
N ASP A 16 0.39 -11.48 -15.64
CA ASP A 16 1.11 -12.50 -14.88
C ASP A 16 1.04 -12.25 -13.36
N LEU A 17 0.99 -10.96 -12.98
CA LEU A 17 1.00 -10.49 -11.60
C LEU A 17 0.13 -9.23 -11.46
N PHE A 18 -0.74 -9.23 -10.46
CA PHE A 18 -1.48 -8.07 -9.99
C PHE A 18 -0.90 -7.64 -8.64
N ILE A 19 -0.27 -6.46 -8.62
CA ILE A 19 0.42 -5.92 -7.45
C ILE A 19 -0.18 -4.58 -7.01
N SER A 20 -0.41 -4.44 -5.71
CA SER A 20 -0.71 -3.16 -5.08
C SER A 20 0.53 -2.62 -4.39
N VAL A 21 0.96 -1.43 -4.82
CA VAL A 21 2.11 -0.69 -4.26
C VAL A 21 1.67 0.56 -3.50
N SER A 22 0.39 0.67 -3.15
CA SER A 22 -0.09 1.78 -2.32
C SER A 22 0.53 1.71 -0.91
N GLY A 23 0.56 2.84 -0.18
CA GLY A 23 1.12 2.89 1.17
C GLY A 23 0.11 2.57 2.28
N ASP A 24 -1.11 3.09 2.16
CA ASP A 24 -2.18 2.95 3.17
C ASP A 24 -3.56 3.05 2.50
N CYS A 25 -3.86 2.16 1.54
CA CYS A 25 -5.13 2.21 0.81
C CYS A 25 -6.19 1.24 1.35
N LEU A 26 -5.82 0.23 2.14
CA LEU A 26 -6.77 -0.72 2.74
C LEU A 26 -7.04 -0.38 4.21
N SER A 27 -7.35 0.88 4.51
CA SER A 27 -7.68 1.36 5.85
C SER A 27 -9.03 2.07 5.86
N GLU A 28 -9.70 2.04 7.02
CA GLU A 28 -11.03 2.66 7.19
C GLU A 28 -11.01 4.18 6.94
N VAL A 29 -9.85 4.82 7.04
CA VAL A 29 -9.67 6.25 6.75
C VAL A 29 -10.02 6.56 5.28
N ASN A 30 -9.82 5.60 4.37
CA ASN A 30 -10.19 5.73 2.96
C ASN A 30 -11.65 5.34 2.66
N GLY A 31 -12.40 4.93 3.69
CA GLY A 31 -13.79 4.55 3.60
C GLY A 31 -14.03 3.08 3.22
N ARG A 32 -15.13 2.53 3.74
CA ARG A 32 -15.48 1.11 3.58
C ARG A 32 -15.58 0.64 2.13
N MET A 33 -16.12 1.49 1.24
CA MET A 33 -16.34 1.12 -0.16
C MET A 33 -15.02 0.96 -0.89
N ASN A 34 -14.04 1.81 -0.57
CA ASN A 34 -12.70 1.72 -1.13
C ASN A 34 -11.99 0.42 -0.74
N ILE A 35 -12.15 -0.03 0.52
CA ILE A 35 -11.65 -1.34 0.96
C ILE A 35 -12.30 -2.45 0.14
N ILE A 36 -13.64 -2.45 0.02
CA ILE A 36 -14.39 -3.49 -0.70
C ILE A 36 -13.96 -3.53 -2.17
N GLU A 37 -13.92 -2.39 -2.86
CA GLU A 37 -13.54 -2.28 -4.26
C GLU A 37 -12.15 -2.86 -4.50
N GLN A 38 -11.16 -2.49 -3.69
CA GLN A 38 -9.81 -2.98 -3.83
C GLN A 38 -9.69 -4.49 -3.58
N VAL A 39 -10.30 -5.02 -2.51
CA VAL A 39 -10.23 -6.47 -2.26
C VAL A 39 -10.98 -7.25 -3.34
N LEU A 40 -12.05 -6.72 -3.92
CA LEU A 40 -12.75 -7.37 -5.03
C LEU A 40 -11.91 -7.44 -6.30
N LEU A 41 -11.04 -6.46 -6.57
CA LEU A 41 -10.08 -6.54 -7.68
C LEU A 41 -9.06 -7.67 -7.46
N PHE A 42 -8.59 -7.85 -6.23
CA PHE A 42 -7.73 -8.96 -5.87
C PHE A 42 -8.44 -10.33 -5.96
N ASP A 43 -9.68 -10.42 -5.49
CA ASP A 43 -10.51 -11.63 -5.63
C ASP A 43 -10.76 -11.96 -7.11
N TYR A 44 -10.96 -10.93 -7.96
CA TYR A 44 -11.06 -11.09 -9.41
C TYR A 44 -9.76 -11.61 -10.04
N ALA A 45 -8.61 -11.02 -9.72
CA ALA A 45 -7.30 -11.48 -10.18
C ALA A 45 -7.05 -12.94 -9.80
N HIS A 46 -7.27 -13.27 -8.52
CA HIS A 46 -7.10 -14.62 -7.99
C HIS A 46 -8.00 -15.64 -8.71
N LYS A 47 -9.27 -15.32 -8.96
CA LYS A 47 -10.21 -16.17 -9.72
C LYS A 47 -9.78 -16.43 -11.16
N HIS A 48 -8.97 -15.55 -11.73
CA HIS A 48 -8.40 -15.70 -13.06
C HIS A 48 -6.99 -16.32 -13.06
N ASN A 49 -6.54 -16.88 -11.92
CA ASN A 49 -5.23 -17.49 -11.73
C ASN A 49 -4.05 -16.52 -11.91
N VAL A 50 -4.31 -15.21 -11.77
CA VAL A 50 -3.27 -14.19 -11.77
C VAL A 50 -2.62 -14.14 -10.39
N LYS A 51 -1.29 -14.07 -10.34
CA LYS A 51 -0.57 -13.94 -9.07
C LYS A 51 -0.90 -12.61 -8.40
N THR A 52 -1.04 -12.61 -7.08
CA THR A 52 -1.51 -11.45 -6.32
C THR A 52 -0.53 -11.06 -5.23
N TYR A 53 -0.16 -9.77 -5.19
CA TYR A 53 0.78 -9.26 -4.20
C TYR A 53 0.35 -7.89 -3.64
N ILE A 54 0.31 -7.75 -2.32
CA ILE A 54 0.20 -6.46 -1.64
C ILE A 54 1.55 -6.08 -1.05
N CYS A 55 2.07 -4.91 -1.38
CA CYS A 55 3.44 -4.52 -1.07
C CYS A 55 3.55 -3.47 0.05
N ALA A 56 4.15 -3.84 1.17
CA ALA A 56 4.57 -2.97 2.27
C ALA A 56 3.49 -1.98 2.74
N GLN A 57 2.26 -2.47 2.98
CA GLN A 57 1.11 -1.61 3.30
C GLN A 57 0.79 -1.54 4.79
N THR A 58 0.33 -0.37 5.22
CA THR A 58 -0.49 -0.21 6.41
C THR A 58 -1.94 -0.58 6.05
N MET A 59 -2.61 -1.38 6.87
CA MET A 59 -3.96 -1.89 6.57
C MET A 59 -4.81 -2.10 7.82
N GLY A 60 -6.12 -1.93 7.65
CA GLY A 60 -7.09 -2.06 8.74
C GLY A 60 -7.16 -0.82 9.64
N ARG A 61 -7.91 -0.88 10.74
CA ARG A 61 -8.83 -1.96 11.12
C ARG A 61 -9.98 -2.08 10.11
N PHE A 62 -10.57 -3.27 10.01
CA PHE A 62 -11.70 -3.53 9.12
C PHE A 62 -13.00 -3.62 9.91
N GLY A 63 -14.05 -2.94 9.43
CA GLY A 63 -15.37 -2.92 10.01
C GLY A 63 -15.92 -4.32 10.19
N SER A 64 -16.59 -4.58 11.32
CA SER A 64 -17.05 -5.93 11.68
C SER A 64 -17.96 -6.57 10.63
N ASP A 65 -18.72 -5.75 9.90
CA ASP A 65 -19.66 -6.14 8.84
C ASP A 65 -18.96 -6.61 7.55
N ILE A 66 -17.80 -6.04 7.21
CA ILE A 66 -17.03 -6.40 6.00
C ILE A 66 -15.82 -7.28 6.30
N ARG A 67 -15.42 -7.37 7.57
CA ARG A 67 -14.19 -8.05 8.02
C ARG A 67 -14.14 -9.51 7.55
N TRP A 68 -15.26 -10.22 7.58
CA TRP A 68 -15.29 -11.63 7.14
C TRP A 68 -14.94 -11.76 5.64
N LEU A 69 -15.46 -10.86 4.80
CA LEU A 69 -15.21 -10.83 3.35
C LEU A 69 -13.75 -10.49 3.08
N VAL A 70 -13.27 -9.40 3.69
CA VAL A 70 -11.88 -8.95 3.56
C VAL A 70 -10.91 -10.05 3.99
N LYS A 71 -11.14 -10.66 5.17
CA LYS A 71 -10.34 -11.79 5.65
C LYS A 71 -10.30 -12.96 4.68
N ARG A 72 -11.45 -13.34 4.12
CA ARG A 72 -11.54 -14.45 3.16
C ARG A 72 -10.65 -14.18 1.94
N ILE A 73 -10.72 -12.96 1.40
CA ILE A 73 -9.96 -12.58 0.21
C ILE A 73 -8.47 -12.43 0.52
N LEU A 74 -8.11 -11.77 1.63
CA LEU A 74 -6.70 -11.61 2.00
C LEU A 74 -6.02 -12.97 2.21
N LYS A 75 -6.73 -13.97 2.73
CA LYS A 75 -6.22 -15.35 2.87
C LYS A 75 -5.99 -16.07 1.54
N SER A 76 -6.65 -15.65 0.47
CA SER A 76 -6.47 -16.28 -0.85
C SER A 76 -5.34 -15.66 -1.67
N LEU A 77 -4.75 -14.54 -1.23
CA LEU A 77 -3.68 -13.89 -1.97
C LEU A 77 -2.37 -14.68 -1.89
N ASP A 78 -1.50 -14.52 -2.89
CA ASP A 78 -0.23 -15.26 -2.92
C ASP A 78 0.78 -14.68 -1.90
N LEU A 79 0.85 -13.36 -1.78
CA LEU A 79 1.74 -12.70 -0.82
C LEU A 79 1.16 -11.36 -0.34
N ILE A 80 1.39 -11.07 0.93
CA ILE A 80 1.09 -9.78 1.56
C ILE A 80 2.33 -9.38 2.36
N THR A 81 2.87 -8.21 2.09
CA THR A 81 3.92 -7.61 2.92
C THR A 81 3.41 -6.40 3.68
N ILE A 82 3.79 -6.33 4.95
CA ILE A 82 3.35 -5.29 5.90
C ILE A 82 4.60 -4.58 6.43
N ARG A 83 4.56 -3.24 6.44
CA ARG A 83 5.71 -2.40 6.78
C ARG A 83 5.86 -2.04 8.26
N GLU A 84 4.87 -2.39 9.09
CA GLU A 84 4.85 -1.99 10.49
C GLU A 84 4.09 -3.00 11.37
N ASP A 85 4.40 -3.02 12.66
CA ASP A 85 3.96 -4.08 13.57
C ASP A 85 2.46 -4.02 13.93
N ILE A 86 1.83 -2.85 13.91
CA ILE A 86 0.41 -2.69 14.30
C ILE A 86 -0.50 -3.44 13.33
N THR A 87 -0.32 -3.25 12.02
CA THR A 87 -1.07 -4.00 11.00
C THR A 87 -0.72 -5.49 11.05
N TYR A 88 0.55 -5.84 11.28
CA TYR A 88 0.98 -7.22 11.34
C TYR A 88 0.33 -7.98 12.51
N GLU A 89 0.34 -7.40 13.70
CA GLU A 89 -0.33 -7.97 14.87
C GLU A 89 -1.85 -7.99 14.68
N TYR A 90 -2.46 -6.95 14.08
CA TYR A 90 -3.88 -6.98 13.73
C TYR A 90 -4.22 -8.14 12.77
N PHE A 91 -3.38 -8.41 11.76
CA PHE A 91 -3.56 -9.51 10.82
C PHE A 91 -3.50 -10.87 11.52
N LYS A 92 -2.60 -11.03 12.50
CA LYS A 92 -2.58 -12.19 13.40
C LYS A 92 -3.85 -12.32 14.23
N GLU A 93 -4.33 -11.23 14.85
CA GLU A 93 -5.57 -11.22 15.65
C GLU A 93 -6.77 -11.70 14.81
N ILE A 94 -6.85 -11.28 13.55
CA ILE A 94 -7.91 -11.72 12.64
C ILE A 94 -7.57 -13.06 11.95
N GLY A 95 -6.43 -13.68 12.22
CA GLY A 95 -6.05 -14.99 11.71
C GLY A 95 -5.73 -15.02 10.22
N VAL A 96 -5.26 -13.91 9.64
CA VAL A 96 -4.68 -13.80 8.29
C VAL A 96 -3.15 -13.82 8.47
N VAL A 97 -2.52 -15.00 8.36
CA VAL A 97 -1.10 -15.16 8.74
C VAL A 97 -0.26 -15.95 7.76
N ASN A 98 -0.85 -16.86 6.98
CA ASN A 98 -0.07 -17.85 6.22
C ASN A 98 0.71 -17.26 5.04
N ASN A 99 0.23 -16.14 4.49
CA ASN A 99 0.77 -15.48 3.31
C ASN A 99 1.27 -14.06 3.63
N VAL A 100 1.56 -13.79 4.92
CA VAL A 100 1.87 -12.45 5.42
C VAL A 100 3.30 -12.40 5.93
N VAL A 101 4.08 -11.46 5.41
CA VAL A 101 5.49 -11.26 5.74
C VAL A 101 5.71 -9.82 6.20
N ARG A 102 6.55 -9.63 7.21
CA ARG A 102 7.00 -8.28 7.61
C ARG A 102 8.16 -7.83 6.73
N THR A 103 8.16 -6.56 6.38
CA THR A 103 9.20 -5.89 5.60
C THR A 103 9.38 -4.45 6.10
N GLU A 104 10.41 -3.77 5.62
CA GLU A 104 10.52 -2.31 5.72
C GLU A 104 9.67 -1.62 4.63
N ASP A 105 9.44 -0.31 4.79
CA ASP A 105 8.79 0.52 3.77
C ASP A 105 9.57 0.50 2.43
N LEU A 106 8.85 0.52 1.30
CA LEU A 106 9.45 0.57 -0.03
C LEU A 106 10.37 1.77 -0.24
N ALA A 107 10.14 2.86 0.49
CA ALA A 107 10.95 4.06 0.38
C ALA A 107 12.42 3.82 0.77
N PHE A 108 12.72 2.80 1.59
CA PHE A 108 14.10 2.38 1.90
C PHE A 108 14.84 1.75 0.72
N LEU A 109 14.14 1.41 -0.37
CA LEU A 109 14.76 0.97 -1.63
C LEU A 109 15.22 2.13 -2.51
N LEU A 110 14.87 3.38 -2.17
CA LEU A 110 15.29 4.56 -2.92
C LEU A 110 16.78 4.83 -2.69
N ASN A 111 17.46 5.28 -3.74
CA ASN A 111 18.80 5.80 -3.60
C ASN A 111 18.78 7.06 -2.73
N PRO A 112 19.77 7.24 -1.83
CA PRO A 112 19.87 8.46 -1.05
C PRO A 112 20.03 9.67 -1.97
N ALA A 113 19.46 10.80 -1.55
CA ALA A 113 19.70 12.07 -2.23
C ALA A 113 21.18 12.46 -2.13
N ASN A 114 21.68 13.19 -3.12
CA ASN A 114 23.02 13.78 -3.05
C ASN A 114 23.06 14.95 -2.04
N GLU A 115 24.25 15.39 -1.65
CA GLU A 115 24.43 16.46 -0.66
C GLU A 115 23.77 17.78 -1.05
N GLU A 116 23.79 18.14 -2.34
CA GLU A 116 23.19 19.37 -2.83
C GLU A 116 21.66 19.34 -2.63
N ARG A 117 21.01 18.27 -3.08
CA ARG A 117 19.57 18.07 -2.90
C ARG A 117 19.20 17.95 -1.42
N PHE A 118 20.06 17.34 -0.61
CA PHE A 118 19.85 17.24 0.82
C PHE A 118 19.83 18.63 1.49
N LYS A 119 20.81 19.49 1.20
CA LYS A 119 20.85 20.87 1.71
C LYS A 119 19.65 21.69 1.26
N GLU A 120 19.27 21.57 -0.01
CA GLU A 120 18.07 22.22 -0.54
C GLU A 120 16.81 21.82 0.25
N ILE A 121 16.65 20.53 0.58
CA ILE A 121 15.52 20.05 1.39
C ILE A 121 15.56 20.65 2.79
N LEU A 122 16.73 20.70 3.44
CA LEU A 122 16.86 21.32 4.77
C LEU A 122 16.47 22.79 4.76
N ASP A 123 16.89 23.54 3.74
CA ASP A 123 16.53 24.94 3.57
C ASP A 123 15.01 25.12 3.36
N ILE A 124 14.40 24.29 2.50
CA ILE A 124 12.95 24.31 2.23
C ILE A 124 12.15 24.01 3.50
N GLU A 125 12.54 22.96 4.23
CA GLU A 125 11.87 22.52 5.45
C GLU A 125 12.24 23.37 6.68
N LYS A 126 13.16 24.34 6.52
CA LYS A 126 13.68 25.22 7.58
C LYS A 126 14.28 24.44 8.75
N ILE A 127 15.04 23.40 8.44
CA ILE A 127 15.74 22.56 9.41
C ILE A 127 17.20 23.03 9.49
N GLU A 128 17.63 23.49 10.66
CA GLU A 128 19.03 23.87 10.90
C GLU A 128 19.95 22.64 10.84
N GLU A 129 21.08 22.71 10.13
CA GLU A 129 22.01 21.57 10.02
C GLU A 129 22.49 21.06 11.39
N ASP A 130 22.68 21.96 12.36
CA ASP A 130 23.10 21.60 13.72
C ASP A 130 22.07 20.74 14.48
N PHE A 131 20.79 20.80 14.08
CA PHE A 131 19.74 19.93 14.62
C PHE A 131 20.00 18.45 14.32
N LEU A 132 20.79 18.16 13.27
CA LEU A 132 21.08 16.83 12.75
C LEU A 132 22.33 16.20 13.37
N ASN A 133 23.11 16.96 14.14
CA ASN A 133 24.31 16.45 14.80
C ASN A 133 23.97 15.19 15.62
N ASN A 134 24.63 14.07 15.28
CA ASN A 134 24.44 12.74 15.87
C ASN A 134 23.05 12.09 15.65
N LYS A 135 22.28 12.51 14.64
CA LYS A 135 20.99 11.89 14.29
C LYS A 135 21.00 11.27 12.90
N THR A 136 20.42 10.09 12.77
CA THR A 136 20.02 9.56 11.45
C THR A 136 18.66 10.15 11.10
N VAL A 137 18.57 10.91 10.02
CA VAL A 137 17.31 11.43 9.50
C VAL A 137 16.92 10.67 8.24
N VAL A 138 15.74 10.07 8.30
CA VAL A 138 15.08 9.44 7.16
C VAL A 138 13.86 10.29 6.83
N HIS A 139 13.84 10.87 5.64
CA HIS A 139 12.75 11.71 5.18
C HIS A 139 12.33 11.30 3.78
N PHE A 140 11.03 11.07 3.61
CA PHE A 140 10.43 10.73 2.32
C PHE A 140 9.33 11.74 2.02
N THR A 141 9.48 12.50 0.94
CA THR A 141 8.43 13.39 0.44
C THR A 141 7.65 12.70 -0.65
N ASN A 142 6.32 12.60 -0.48
CA ASN A 142 5.42 12.36 -1.61
C ASN A 142 4.81 13.69 -2.04
N SER A 143 5.05 14.10 -3.29
CA SER A 143 4.30 15.20 -3.90
C SER A 143 2.96 14.65 -4.42
N TRP A 144 1.87 14.95 -3.71
CA TRP A 144 0.53 14.64 -4.20
C TRP A 144 0.20 15.52 -5.40
N HIS A 145 0.37 14.99 -6.61
CA HIS A 145 -0.18 15.61 -7.81
C HIS A 145 -1.67 15.27 -7.90
N TYR A 146 -2.53 16.13 -7.35
CA TYR A 146 -3.98 16.05 -7.59
C TYR A 146 -4.28 16.40 -9.04
N ASN A 147 -4.27 15.41 -9.94
CA ASN A 147 -4.91 15.55 -11.24
C ASN A 147 -6.44 15.59 -11.03
N HIS A 148 -6.98 16.79 -10.86
CA HIS A 148 -8.41 17.05 -10.96
C HIS A 148 -8.85 16.87 -12.42
N SER A 149 -9.07 15.64 -12.89
CA SER A 149 -9.81 15.34 -14.12
C SER A 149 -10.10 13.85 -14.24
N PHE A 150 -11.08 13.34 -13.49
CA PHE A 150 -11.91 12.22 -13.92
C PHE A 150 -13.32 12.41 -13.31
N VAL A 151 -14.18 13.07 -14.08
CA VAL A 151 -15.64 13.01 -13.96
C VAL A 151 -16.15 12.22 -15.16
#